data_AF-A0A0U1PQU4-F1
#
_entry.id   AF-A0A0U1PQU4-F1
#
_cell.length_a   1.000
_cell.length_b   1.000
_cell.length_c   1.000
_cell.angle_alpha   90.00
_cell.angle_beta   90.00
_cell.angle_gamma   90.00
#
_symmetry.space_group_name_H-M   'P 1'
#
loop_
_entity.id
_entity.type
_entity.pdbx_description
1 polymer ?
#
loop_
_entity_poly.entity_id
_entity_poly.type
_entity_poly.pdbx_seq_one_letter_code
_entity_poly.pdbx_strand_id
1 'polypeptide(L)'
;MGGEQVRAWNGRELGPPTDDHATTLLAADSWLVTEGRVLGLDLHRDRFLASVGASVDAQEFFAAAVAALPRAGDIFPRVELTPDGLQLRVRPAPPRRRSVVLWTSPVDPRRTLKCKGPDIAQLGLLRDRAESVGADEAVILDRDGALVDGTSSAVLWWRGDALVVPPASTARVPSVTARTVSVLAGALGIELIEAPTAPAALAGHEVWTANALHGLRLATAWIDGPELAATPGRLDSWRRRLDALRRPLP
;
A
#
# COMPACT_ATOMS: atom_id res chain seq x y z
N MET A 1 14.11 -15.15 15.78
CA MET A 1 13.49 -14.41 14.65
C MET A 1 14.54 -13.46 14.13
N GLY A 2 15.05 -13.70 12.92
CA GLY A 2 16.14 -12.89 12.36
C GLY A 2 15.69 -11.46 12.15
N GLY A 3 16.60 -10.51 12.39
CA GLY A 3 16.39 -9.11 12.07
C GLY A 3 16.20 -8.87 10.57
N GLU A 4 16.08 -7.60 10.20
CA GLU A 4 16.01 -7.19 8.81
C GLU A 4 17.26 -7.64 8.03
N GLN A 5 17.05 -8.14 6.81
CA GLN A 5 18.11 -8.63 5.92
C GLN A 5 17.94 -8.04 4.52
N VAL A 6 19.05 -7.62 3.91
CA VAL A 6 19.09 -7.19 2.51
C VAL A 6 19.93 -8.19 1.71
N ARG A 7 19.48 -8.53 0.50
CA ARG A 7 20.17 -9.46 -0.42
C ARG A 7 20.19 -8.85 -1.81
N ALA A 8 21.37 -8.52 -2.31
CA ALA A 8 21.55 -8.00 -3.66
C ALA A 8 21.40 -9.10 -4.71
N TRP A 9 20.85 -8.74 -5.87
CA TRP A 9 20.79 -9.60 -7.04
C TRP A 9 22.04 -9.42 -7.89
N ASN A 10 22.71 -10.52 -8.25
CA ASN A 10 23.94 -10.48 -9.06
C ASN A 10 23.72 -10.77 -10.56
N GLY A 11 22.46 -10.80 -11.01
CA GLY A 11 22.08 -11.22 -12.37
C GLY A 11 21.75 -12.71 -12.50
N ARG A 12 21.86 -13.49 -11.42
CA ARG A 12 21.59 -14.94 -11.45
C ARG A 12 20.97 -15.47 -10.16
N GLU A 13 21.43 -14.99 -9.01
CA GLU A 13 20.95 -15.41 -7.71
C GLU A 13 20.99 -14.24 -6.70
N LEU A 14 20.28 -14.43 -5.58
CA LEU A 14 20.37 -13.52 -4.45
C LEU A 14 21.64 -13.81 -3.66
N GLY A 15 22.46 -12.78 -3.45
CA GLY A 15 23.66 -12.86 -2.64
C GLY A 15 23.39 -13.15 -1.15
N PRO A 16 24.47 -13.26 -0.35
CA PRO A 16 24.35 -13.41 1.09
C PRO A 16 23.64 -12.19 1.72
N PRO A 17 22.99 -12.35 2.88
CA PRO A 17 22.48 -11.23 3.66
C PRO A 17 23.59 -10.22 3.96
N THR A 18 23.30 -8.95 3.74
CA THR A 18 24.13 -7.83 4.16
C THR A 18 23.40 -6.99 5.20
N ASP A 19 24.17 -6.20 5.95
CA ASP A 19 23.63 -5.21 6.88
C ASP A 19 22.89 -4.09 6.13
N ASP A 20 22.00 -3.41 6.86
CA ASP A 20 21.13 -2.38 6.33
C ASP A 20 21.89 -1.10 5.99
N HIS A 21 21.73 -0.63 4.75
CA HIS A 21 22.07 0.71 4.35
C HIS A 21 20.83 1.39 3.75
N ALA A 22 20.55 2.61 4.23
CA ALA A 22 19.52 3.45 3.65
C ALA A 22 19.94 3.86 2.23
N THR A 23 19.22 3.37 1.22
CA THR A 23 19.51 3.62 -0.19
C THR A 23 18.34 4.32 -0.86
N THR A 24 18.66 5.22 -1.79
CA THR A 24 17.68 5.83 -2.69
C THR A 24 16.97 4.74 -3.50
N LEU A 25 15.63 4.77 -3.52
CA LEU A 25 14.82 3.83 -4.28
C LEU A 25 14.42 4.42 -5.62
N LEU A 26 14.65 3.71 -6.71
CA LEU A 26 14.15 4.04 -8.04
C LEU A 26 12.79 3.38 -8.29
N ALA A 27 12.57 2.20 -7.72
CA ALA A 27 11.28 1.52 -7.65
C ALA A 27 11.27 0.55 -6.47
N ALA A 28 10.08 0.22 -5.97
CA ALA A 28 9.91 -0.77 -4.92
C ALA A 28 8.51 -1.35 -4.91
N ASP A 29 8.37 -2.58 -4.41
CA ASP A 29 7.08 -3.15 -4.07
C ASP A 29 7.17 -3.91 -2.74
N SER A 30 6.08 -3.90 -1.96
CA SER A 30 5.99 -4.58 -0.67
C SER A 30 4.62 -5.20 -0.49
N TRP A 31 4.61 -6.41 0.08
CA TRP A 31 3.40 -7.17 0.38
C TRP A 31 3.55 -7.87 1.72
N LEU A 32 2.42 -8.14 2.35
CA LEU A 32 2.36 -8.95 3.56
C LEU A 32 2.29 -10.44 3.18
N VAL A 33 3.21 -11.22 3.73
CA VAL A 33 3.10 -12.67 3.80
C VAL A 33 2.76 -13.03 5.24
N THR A 34 1.66 -13.75 5.42
CA THR A 34 1.23 -14.29 6.72
C THR A 34 1.09 -15.80 6.57
N GLU A 35 1.86 -16.55 7.36
CA GLU A 35 1.88 -18.02 7.31
C GLU A 35 2.01 -18.55 5.87
N GLY A 36 2.97 -17.99 5.14
CA GLY A 36 3.27 -18.37 3.76
C GLY A 36 2.19 -17.99 2.74
N ARG A 37 1.23 -17.13 3.11
CA ARG A 37 0.13 -16.70 2.24
C ARG A 37 0.17 -15.20 1.96
N VAL A 38 -0.17 -14.83 0.73
CA VAL A 38 -0.10 -13.46 0.22
C VAL A 38 -1.38 -13.10 -0.55
N LEU A 39 -1.76 -11.83 -0.49
CA LEU A 39 -2.85 -11.28 -1.29
C LEU A 39 -2.31 -10.67 -2.58
N GLY A 40 -2.76 -11.15 -3.74
CA GLY A 40 -2.50 -10.50 -5.03
C GLY A 40 -1.02 -10.43 -5.43
N LEU A 41 -0.24 -11.50 -5.24
CA LEU A 41 1.20 -11.51 -5.57
C LEU A 41 1.48 -11.12 -7.03
N ASP A 42 0.67 -11.60 -7.97
CA ASP A 42 0.82 -11.26 -9.39
C ASP A 42 0.62 -9.76 -9.64
N LEU A 43 -0.31 -9.12 -8.91
CA LEU A 43 -0.52 -7.67 -9.01
C LEU A 43 0.69 -6.87 -8.47
N HIS A 44 1.35 -7.39 -7.42
CA HIS A 44 2.60 -6.83 -6.92
C HIS A 44 3.75 -7.03 -7.93
N ARG A 45 3.84 -8.22 -8.54
CA ARG A 45 4.80 -8.52 -9.60
C ARG A 45 4.64 -7.56 -10.77
N ASP A 46 3.43 -7.46 -11.32
CA ASP A 46 3.13 -6.63 -12.48
C ASP A 46 3.46 -5.16 -12.23
N ARG A 47 3.09 -4.64 -11.05
CA ARG A 47 3.40 -3.25 -10.68
C ARG A 47 4.89 -3.00 -10.54
N PHE A 48 5.63 -3.92 -9.92
CA PHE A 48 7.08 -3.80 -9.79
C PHE A 48 7.76 -3.84 -11.16
N LEU A 49 7.44 -4.85 -11.99
CA LEU A 49 8.01 -5.02 -13.32
C LEU A 49 7.72 -3.84 -14.25
N ALA A 50 6.51 -3.28 -14.18
CA ALA A 50 6.16 -2.06 -14.92
C ALA A 50 7.00 -0.85 -14.49
N SER A 51 7.44 -0.81 -13.23
CA SER A 51 8.26 0.29 -12.69
C SER A 51 9.75 0.16 -13.05
N VAL A 52 10.27 -1.07 -13.19
CA VAL A 52 11.70 -1.33 -13.45
C VAL A 52 12.04 -1.63 -14.92
N GLY A 53 11.03 -1.71 -15.80
CA GLY A 53 11.24 -1.95 -17.24
C GLY A 53 11.20 -3.42 -17.69
N ALA A 54 10.44 -4.28 -16.99
CA ALA A 54 10.02 -5.64 -17.36
C ALA A 54 11.06 -6.56 -18.08
N SER A 55 12.35 -6.41 -17.78
CA SER A 55 13.41 -7.23 -18.37
C SER A 55 13.35 -8.68 -17.90
N VAL A 56 14.01 -9.59 -18.63
CA VAL A 56 14.19 -10.99 -18.20
C VAL A 56 14.84 -11.04 -16.82
N ASP A 57 15.87 -10.23 -16.61
CA ASP A 57 16.60 -10.10 -15.34
C ASP A 57 15.68 -9.70 -14.18
N ALA A 58 14.79 -8.71 -14.37
CA ALA A 58 13.84 -8.30 -13.34
C ALA A 58 12.80 -9.40 -13.02
N GLN A 59 12.39 -10.19 -14.02
CA GLN A 59 11.48 -11.30 -13.82
C GLN A 59 12.12 -12.44 -13.04
N GLU A 60 13.36 -12.81 -13.37
CA GLU A 60 14.15 -13.82 -12.66
C GLU A 60 14.43 -13.39 -11.22
N PHE A 61 14.83 -12.13 -11.02
CA PHE A 61 14.99 -11.54 -9.69
C PHE A 61 13.71 -11.65 -8.86
N PHE A 62 12.55 -11.27 -9.41
CA PHE A 62 11.29 -11.34 -8.66
C PHE A 62 10.95 -12.78 -8.27
N ALA A 63 11.16 -13.75 -9.17
CA ALA A 63 10.95 -15.16 -8.88
C ALA A 63 11.88 -15.67 -7.77
N ALA A 64 13.18 -15.35 -7.84
CA ALA A 64 14.15 -15.68 -6.80
C ALA A 64 13.81 -15.02 -5.46
N ALA A 65 13.34 -13.77 -5.49
CA ALA A 65 12.90 -13.04 -4.31
C ALA A 65 11.74 -13.75 -3.60
N VAL A 66 10.72 -14.18 -4.34
CA VAL A 66 9.57 -14.93 -3.81
C VAL A 66 9.98 -16.30 -3.27
N ALA A 67 10.89 -16.99 -3.95
CA ALA A 67 11.41 -18.29 -3.52
C ALA A 67 12.19 -18.21 -2.20
N ALA A 68 12.91 -17.11 -1.96
CA ALA A 68 13.68 -16.89 -0.75
C ALA A 68 12.85 -16.51 0.49
N LEU A 69 11.54 -16.24 0.33
CA LEU A 69 10.70 -15.79 1.44
C LEU A 69 10.35 -16.92 2.42
N PRO A 70 10.46 -16.67 3.75
CA PRO A 70 9.93 -17.57 4.78
C PRO A 70 8.47 -17.97 4.52
N ARG A 71 8.16 -19.25 4.77
CA ARG A 71 6.81 -19.83 4.62
C ARG A 71 6.00 -19.84 5.92
N ALA A 72 6.58 -19.43 7.04
CA ALA A 72 5.93 -19.36 8.35
C ALA A 72 6.13 -17.97 8.97
N GLY A 73 5.19 -17.56 9.82
CA GLY A 73 5.19 -16.25 10.45
C GLY A 73 4.75 -15.11 9.54
N ASP A 74 4.84 -13.89 10.09
CA ASP A 74 4.42 -12.65 9.44
C ASP A 74 5.65 -11.83 9.01
N ILE A 75 5.80 -11.65 7.69
CA ILE A 75 6.87 -10.85 7.08
C ILE A 75 6.28 -9.81 6.12
N PHE A 76 7.01 -8.71 5.95
CA PHE A 76 6.63 -7.64 5.01
C PHE A 76 7.80 -7.32 4.07
N PRO A 77 8.17 -8.27 3.16
CA PRO A 77 9.29 -8.10 2.25
C PRO A 77 9.12 -6.88 1.36
N ARG A 78 10.25 -6.41 0.83
CA ARG A 78 10.29 -5.39 -0.21
C ARG A 78 11.29 -5.80 -1.28
N VAL A 79 10.82 -5.84 -2.52
CA VAL A 79 11.69 -5.83 -3.70
C VAL A 79 12.00 -4.38 -4.06
N GLU A 80 13.24 -4.12 -4.44
CA GLU A 80 13.76 -2.77 -4.62
C GLU A 80 14.61 -2.72 -5.89
N LEU A 81 14.52 -1.60 -6.60
CA LEU A 81 15.52 -1.15 -7.57
C LEU A 81 16.20 0.08 -6.97
N THR A 82 17.51 0.01 -6.82
CA THR A 82 18.39 1.10 -6.39
C THR A 82 19.33 1.51 -7.53
N PRO A 83 20.12 2.59 -7.39
CA PRO A 83 21.20 2.87 -8.33
C PRO A 83 22.23 1.73 -8.49
N ASP A 84 22.39 0.90 -7.46
CA ASP A 84 23.35 -0.21 -7.45
C ASP A 84 22.77 -1.53 -8.01
N GLY A 85 21.44 -1.58 -8.22
CA GLY A 85 20.76 -2.72 -8.84
C GLY A 85 19.51 -3.20 -8.10
N LEU A 86 19.10 -4.43 -8.40
CA LEU A 86 17.95 -5.07 -7.79
C LEU A 86 18.33 -5.70 -6.44
N GLN A 87 17.47 -5.57 -5.43
CA GLN A 87 17.69 -6.21 -4.13
C GLN A 87 16.39 -6.59 -3.43
N LEU A 88 16.45 -7.68 -2.66
CA LEU A 88 15.39 -8.13 -1.77
C LEU A 88 15.70 -7.70 -0.34
N ARG A 89 14.75 -7.01 0.29
CA ARG A 89 14.73 -6.73 1.72
C ARG A 89 13.69 -7.59 2.42
N VAL A 90 14.12 -8.42 3.36
CA VAL A 90 13.25 -9.28 4.19
C VAL A 90 13.21 -8.71 5.60
N ARG A 91 12.01 -8.39 6.08
CA ARG A 91 11.79 -7.82 7.42
C ARG A 91 10.53 -8.39 8.05
N PRO A 92 10.47 -8.49 9.40
CA PRO A 92 9.24 -8.82 10.11
C PRO A 92 8.11 -7.86 9.73
N ALA A 93 6.87 -8.34 9.72
CA ALA A 93 5.74 -7.43 9.56
C ALA A 93 5.59 -6.56 10.83
N PRO A 94 5.49 -5.23 10.70
CA PRO A 94 5.14 -4.38 11.84
C PRO A 94 3.77 -4.75 12.43
N PRO A 95 3.49 -4.36 13.70
CA PRO A 95 2.18 -4.52 14.29
C PRO A 95 1.08 -3.93 13.40
N ARG A 96 0.06 -4.74 13.10
CA ARG A 96 -1.04 -4.32 12.22
C ARG A 96 -2.16 -3.68 13.02
N ARG A 97 -2.71 -2.58 12.51
CA ARG A 97 -3.86 -1.87 13.08
C ARG A 97 -5.10 -2.05 12.22
N ARG A 98 -6.27 -1.87 12.82
CA ARG A 98 -7.59 -1.94 12.13
C ARG A 98 -8.24 -0.57 11.95
N SER A 99 -7.74 0.44 12.64
CA SER A 99 -8.17 1.83 12.54
C SER A 99 -7.01 2.73 12.13
N VAL A 100 -7.34 3.95 11.73
CA VAL A 100 -6.41 5.00 11.36
C VAL A 100 -7.01 6.36 11.71
N VAL A 101 -6.21 7.27 12.27
CA VAL A 101 -6.52 8.70 12.37
C VAL A 101 -5.88 9.42 11.18
N LEU A 102 -6.67 10.19 10.45
CA LEU A 102 -6.22 10.90 9.25
C LEU A 102 -5.87 12.35 9.56
N TRP A 103 -4.97 12.92 8.77
CA TRP A 103 -4.69 14.35 8.76
C TRP A 103 -4.43 14.82 7.33
N THR A 104 -4.94 15.97 6.94
CA THR A 104 -4.70 16.51 5.59
C THR A 104 -3.32 17.14 5.53
N SER A 105 -2.48 16.63 4.63
CA SER A 105 -1.18 17.23 4.37
C SER A 105 -1.34 18.63 3.75
N PRO A 106 -0.57 19.64 4.20
CA PRO A 106 -0.55 20.96 3.57
C PRO A 106 0.21 20.98 2.24
N VAL A 107 0.92 19.90 1.90
CA VAL A 107 1.76 19.79 0.69
C VAL A 107 1.65 18.41 0.04
N ASP A 108 1.84 18.33 -1.27
CA ASP A 108 2.14 17.06 -1.95
C ASP A 108 3.64 16.99 -2.24
N PRO A 109 4.41 16.17 -1.50
CA PRO A 109 5.86 16.08 -1.70
C PRO A 109 6.25 15.18 -2.86
N ARG A 110 5.29 14.50 -3.51
CA ARG A 110 5.57 13.47 -4.51
C ARG A 110 6.09 14.08 -5.80
N ARG A 111 7.08 13.44 -6.41
CA ARG A 111 7.65 13.80 -7.70
C ARG A 111 7.43 12.71 -8.75
N THR A 112 7.27 11.46 -8.34
CA THR A 112 7.04 10.32 -9.22
C THR A 112 5.72 9.64 -8.88
N LEU A 113 4.62 10.29 -9.27
CA LEU A 113 3.27 10.02 -8.78
C LEU A 113 2.78 8.58 -8.99
N LYS A 114 3.20 7.91 -10.08
CA LYS A 114 2.71 6.58 -10.48
C LYS A 114 3.67 5.44 -10.12
N CYS A 115 4.88 5.74 -9.62
CA CYS A 115 5.88 4.74 -9.26
C CYS A 115 6.00 4.64 -7.74
N LYS A 116 5.91 3.43 -7.20
CA LYS A 116 6.22 3.19 -5.79
C LYS A 116 7.74 3.09 -5.65
N GLY A 117 8.34 3.84 -4.72
CA GLY A 117 9.78 3.80 -4.47
C GLY A 117 10.38 5.19 -4.29
N PRO A 118 10.48 5.99 -5.37
CA PRO A 118 11.19 7.27 -5.37
C PRO A 118 10.82 8.22 -4.24
N ASP A 119 9.52 8.35 -3.96
CA ASP A 119 9.02 9.29 -2.97
C ASP A 119 8.89 8.69 -1.56
N ILE A 120 9.30 7.43 -1.31
CA ILE A 120 9.09 6.76 0.00
C ILE A 120 9.71 7.53 1.16
N ALA A 121 10.92 8.08 1.00
CA ALA A 121 11.58 8.83 2.06
C ALA A 121 10.82 10.13 2.40
N GLN A 122 10.39 10.89 1.38
CA GLN A 122 9.63 12.13 1.58
C GLN A 122 8.23 11.87 2.16
N LEU A 123 7.58 10.79 1.71
CA LEU A 123 6.32 10.32 2.27
C LEU A 123 6.48 9.83 3.72
N GLY A 124 7.66 9.32 4.09
CA GLY A 124 8.04 9.01 5.46
C GLY A 124 8.07 10.25 6.34
N LEU A 125 8.79 11.31 5.93
CA LEU A 125 8.83 12.58 6.65
C LEU A 125 7.44 13.20 6.83
N LEU A 126 6.57 13.07 5.83
CA LEU A 126 5.21 13.55 5.92
C LEU A 126 4.37 12.74 6.92
N ARG A 127 4.63 11.44 7.06
CA ARG A 127 4.01 10.61 8.09
C ARG A 127 4.49 10.99 9.49
N ASP A 128 5.79 11.22 9.67
CA ASP A 128 6.34 11.68 10.95
C ASP A 128 5.68 13.01 11.40
N ARG A 129 5.39 13.90 10.45
CA ARG A 129 4.64 15.14 10.70
C ARG A 129 3.17 14.89 11.06
N ALA A 130 2.52 13.90 10.43
CA ALA A 130 1.17 13.50 10.83
C ALA A 130 1.16 12.95 12.26
N GLU A 131 2.15 12.13 12.61
CA GLU A 131 2.32 11.58 13.96
C GLU A 131 2.51 12.68 15.01
N SER A 132 3.27 13.74 14.68
CA SER A 132 3.48 14.88 15.59
C SER A 132 2.21 15.68 15.92
N VAL A 133 1.14 15.52 15.13
CA VAL A 133 -0.18 16.12 15.38
C VAL A 133 -1.23 15.09 15.81
N GLY A 134 -0.80 13.86 16.12
CA GLY A 134 -1.66 12.80 16.64
C GLY A 134 -2.41 12.00 15.56
N ALA A 135 -2.02 12.12 14.28
CA ALA A 135 -2.55 11.30 13.20
C ALA A 135 -1.65 10.11 12.86
N ASP A 136 -2.22 9.04 12.31
CA ASP A 136 -1.50 7.84 11.87
C ASP A 136 -1.11 7.88 10.38
N GLU A 137 -1.79 8.71 9.58
CA GLU A 137 -1.62 8.77 8.13
C GLU A 137 -1.93 10.17 7.61
N ALA A 138 -1.02 10.74 6.82
CA ALA A 138 -1.29 11.98 6.10
C ALA A 138 -2.01 11.68 4.78
N VAL A 139 -3.05 12.46 4.48
CA VAL A 139 -3.81 12.43 3.24
C VAL A 139 -3.27 13.50 2.30
N ILE A 140 -3.01 13.11 1.06
CA ILE A 140 -2.53 13.99 0.00
C ILE A 140 -3.71 14.38 -0.88
N LEU A 141 -3.78 15.67 -1.21
CA LEU A 141 -4.76 16.23 -2.12
C LEU A 141 -4.10 16.64 -3.44
N ASP A 142 -4.90 16.68 -4.50
CA ASP A 142 -4.48 17.31 -5.75
C ASP A 142 -4.63 18.83 -5.70
N ARG A 143 -4.33 19.51 -6.81
CA ARG A 143 -4.35 20.98 -6.91
C ARG A 143 -5.75 21.57 -6.77
N ASP A 144 -6.78 20.78 -7.03
CA ASP A 144 -8.19 21.18 -6.93
C ASP A 144 -8.76 20.83 -5.54
N GLY A 145 -7.93 20.28 -4.63
CA GLY A 145 -8.31 19.94 -3.27
C GLY A 145 -9.03 18.58 -3.14
N ALA A 146 -9.02 17.75 -4.17
CA ALA A 146 -9.60 16.42 -4.13
C ALA A 146 -8.60 15.37 -3.60
N LEU A 147 -9.14 14.32 -2.96
CA LEU A 147 -8.36 13.21 -2.40
C LEU A 147 -7.56 12.49 -3.49
N VAL A 148 -6.27 12.30 -3.22
CA VAL A 148 -5.41 11.43 -4.02
C VAL A 148 -5.25 10.07 -3.37
N ASP A 149 -4.53 10.01 -2.27
CA ASP A 149 -4.16 8.83 -1.48
C ASP A 149 -3.62 9.31 -0.11
N GLY A 150 -3.26 8.39 0.78
CA GLY A 150 -2.40 8.66 1.93
C GLY A 150 -0.92 8.47 1.62
N THR A 151 -0.03 8.70 2.59
CA THR A 151 1.43 8.50 2.40
C THR A 151 1.83 7.05 2.13
N SER A 152 1.02 6.10 2.59
CA SER A 152 1.31 4.66 2.48
C SER A 152 0.15 3.83 1.93
N SER A 153 -1.00 4.46 1.69
CA SER A 153 -2.28 3.77 1.52
C SER A 153 -3.16 4.47 0.50
N ALA A 154 -4.02 3.70 -0.16
CA ALA A 154 -5.11 4.28 -0.94
C ALA A 154 -6.29 4.65 -0.03
N VAL A 155 -7.08 5.65 -0.42
CA VAL A 155 -8.29 6.08 0.30
C VAL A 155 -9.54 5.67 -0.50
N LEU A 156 -10.51 5.07 0.18
CA LEU A 156 -11.80 4.61 -0.37
C LEU A 156 -12.90 5.05 0.60
N TRP A 157 -14.12 5.28 0.13
CA TRP A 157 -15.23 5.64 1.03
C TRP A 157 -16.57 5.12 0.55
N TRP A 158 -17.54 5.08 1.46
CA TRP A 158 -18.89 4.60 1.18
C TRP A 158 -19.86 5.76 1.03
N ARG A 159 -20.65 5.73 -0.06
CA ARG A 159 -21.80 6.62 -0.25
C ARG A 159 -23.06 5.77 -0.34
N GLY A 160 -23.77 5.67 0.79
CA GLY A 160 -24.82 4.66 0.96
C GLY A 160 -24.23 3.25 0.84
N ASP A 161 -24.67 2.52 -0.18
CA ASP A 161 -24.22 1.16 -0.49
C ASP A 161 -23.24 1.09 -1.67
N ALA A 162 -22.84 2.23 -2.24
CA ALA A 162 -21.82 2.29 -3.28
C ALA A 162 -20.43 2.50 -2.67
N LEU A 163 -19.44 1.80 -3.23
CA LEU A 163 -18.03 2.04 -2.92
C LEU A 163 -17.49 3.11 -3.86
N VAL A 164 -16.93 4.17 -3.30
CA VAL A 164 -16.37 5.29 -4.04
C VAL A 164 -14.85 5.27 -3.94
N VAL A 165 -14.20 5.57 -5.07
CA VAL A 165 -12.74 5.66 -5.20
C VAL A 165 -12.36 6.96 -5.90
N PRO A 166 -11.14 7.48 -5.67
CA PRO A 166 -10.65 8.60 -6.46
C PRO A 166 -10.60 8.24 -7.95
N PRO A 167 -10.83 9.19 -8.87
CA PRO A 167 -10.90 8.93 -10.31
C PRO A 167 -9.68 8.19 -10.85
N ALA A 168 -9.87 7.37 -11.89
CA ALA A 168 -8.77 6.70 -12.57
C ALA A 168 -7.75 7.68 -13.19
N SER A 169 -8.18 8.92 -13.48
CA SER A 169 -7.32 10.01 -13.95
C SER A 169 -6.40 10.57 -12.86
N THR A 170 -6.70 10.35 -11.57
CA THR A 170 -5.87 10.82 -10.46
C THR A 170 -4.50 10.15 -10.49
N ALA A 171 -3.44 10.96 -10.56
CA ALA A 171 -2.08 10.46 -10.62
C ALA A 171 -1.62 9.93 -9.25
N ARG A 172 -1.53 8.61 -9.13
CA ARG A 172 -1.12 7.90 -7.91
C ARG A 172 -0.55 6.52 -8.22
N VAL A 173 0.07 5.90 -7.21
CA VAL A 173 0.54 4.52 -7.30
C VAL A 173 -0.67 3.60 -7.44
N PRO A 174 -0.71 2.69 -8.42
CA PRO A 174 -1.81 1.74 -8.55
C PRO A 174 -1.80 0.78 -7.36
N SER A 175 -2.65 1.03 -6.37
CA SER A 175 -2.71 0.23 -5.14
C SER A 175 -3.27 -1.16 -5.42
N VAL A 176 -2.47 -2.19 -5.11
CA VAL A 176 -2.89 -3.60 -5.23
C VAL A 176 -4.11 -3.87 -4.35
N THR A 177 -4.08 -3.44 -3.09
CA THR A 177 -5.17 -3.68 -2.14
C THR A 177 -6.46 -2.99 -2.58
N ALA A 178 -6.38 -1.72 -3.01
CA ALA A 178 -7.57 -1.02 -3.50
C ALA A 178 -8.14 -1.67 -4.76
N ARG A 179 -7.29 -2.08 -5.70
CA ARG A 179 -7.71 -2.80 -6.90
C ARG A 179 -8.42 -4.11 -6.54
N THR A 180 -7.89 -4.90 -5.61
CA THR A 180 -8.55 -6.13 -5.14
C THR A 180 -9.91 -5.85 -4.51
N VAL A 181 -10.03 -4.76 -3.73
CA VAL A 181 -11.30 -4.33 -3.13
C VAL A 181 -12.31 -3.94 -4.21
N SER A 182 -11.92 -3.13 -5.20
CA SER A 182 -12.81 -2.74 -6.32
C SER A 182 -13.29 -3.94 -7.14
N VAL A 183 -12.41 -4.89 -7.45
CA VAL A 183 -12.80 -6.13 -8.16
C VAL A 183 -13.77 -6.96 -7.32
N LEU A 184 -13.51 -7.09 -6.03
CA LEU A 184 -14.42 -7.78 -5.11
C LEU A 184 -15.78 -7.05 -5.00
N ALA A 185 -15.80 -5.72 -5.02
CA ALA A 185 -17.05 -4.94 -5.04
C ALA A 185 -17.90 -5.30 -6.25
N GLY A 186 -17.32 -5.26 -7.45
CA GLY A 186 -18.01 -5.64 -8.68
C GLY A 186 -18.54 -7.06 -8.65
N ALA A 187 -17.75 -8.01 -8.13
CA ALA A 187 -18.17 -9.41 -7.99
C ALA A 187 -19.34 -9.60 -6.98
N LEU A 188 -19.51 -8.67 -6.04
CA LEU A 188 -20.61 -8.65 -5.07
C LEU A 188 -21.82 -7.84 -5.55
N GLY A 189 -21.80 -7.30 -6.77
CA GLY A 189 -22.86 -6.44 -7.30
C GLY A 189 -22.91 -5.06 -6.63
N ILE A 190 -21.82 -4.64 -5.98
CA ILE A 190 -21.71 -3.33 -5.35
C ILE A 190 -21.26 -2.32 -6.39
N GLU A 191 -22.01 -1.21 -6.50
CA GLU A 191 -21.68 -0.12 -7.41
C GLU A 191 -20.32 0.48 -7.04
N LEU A 192 -19.46 0.61 -8.05
CA LEU A 192 -18.18 1.30 -7.95
C LEU A 192 -18.30 2.67 -8.60
N ILE A 193 -18.06 3.73 -7.83
CA ILE A 193 -18.16 5.12 -8.29
C ILE A 193 -16.77 5.75 -8.28
N GLU A 194 -16.40 6.38 -9.38
CA GLU A 194 -15.22 7.22 -9.46
C GLU A 194 -15.63 8.68 -9.30
N ALA A 195 -15.13 9.35 -8.26
CA ALA A 195 -15.49 10.75 -8.01
C ALA A 195 -14.33 11.55 -7.40
N PRO A 196 -13.99 12.74 -7.95
CA PRO A 196 -13.13 13.67 -7.22
C PRO A 196 -13.91 14.15 -5.99
N THR A 197 -13.27 14.14 -4.83
CA THR A 197 -13.96 14.44 -3.56
C THR A 197 -12.98 15.15 -2.63
N ALA A 198 -13.36 16.32 -2.14
CA ALA A 198 -12.60 17.03 -1.11
C ALA A 198 -12.89 16.43 0.28
N PRO A 199 -11.95 16.50 1.25
CA PRO A 199 -12.16 15.96 2.59
C PRO A 199 -13.47 16.39 3.25
N ALA A 200 -13.86 17.67 3.16
CA ALA A 200 -15.09 18.17 3.78
C ALA A 200 -16.37 17.44 3.31
N ALA A 201 -16.39 16.94 2.08
CA ALA A 201 -17.52 16.18 1.53
C ALA A 201 -17.60 14.74 2.06
N LEU A 202 -16.62 14.29 2.87
CA LEU A 202 -16.66 12.99 3.56
C LEU A 202 -17.36 13.04 4.92
N ALA A 203 -17.93 14.19 5.31
CA ALA A 203 -18.71 14.28 6.54
C ALA A 203 -19.85 13.26 6.54
N GLY A 204 -19.95 12.45 7.60
CA GLY A 204 -20.93 11.38 7.72
C GLY A 204 -20.68 10.16 6.81
N HIS A 205 -19.56 10.08 6.11
CA HIS A 205 -19.19 8.93 5.30
C HIS A 205 -18.24 7.99 6.04
N GLU A 206 -18.36 6.69 5.76
CA GLU A 206 -17.38 5.70 6.21
C GLU A 206 -16.20 5.67 5.24
N VAL A 207 -15.02 5.98 5.77
CA VAL A 207 -13.78 6.10 4.99
C VAL A 207 -12.82 4.99 5.40
N TRP A 208 -12.21 4.34 4.41
CA TRP A 208 -11.19 3.31 4.60
C TRP A 208 -9.86 3.75 4.00
N THR A 209 -8.76 3.33 4.66
CA THR A 209 -7.45 3.25 4.01
C THR A 209 -7.12 1.82 3.63
N ALA A 210 -6.44 1.63 2.50
CA ALA A 210 -6.10 0.33 1.95
C ALA A 210 -4.61 0.24 1.60
N ASN A 211 -3.87 -0.66 2.24
CA ASN A 211 -2.51 -1.00 1.84
C ASN A 211 -2.18 -2.48 2.11
N ALA A 212 -1.06 -2.95 1.55
CA ALA A 212 -0.70 -4.35 1.59
C ALA A 212 -0.28 -4.86 2.99
N LEU A 213 0.15 -3.96 3.89
CA LEU A 213 0.54 -4.33 5.26
C LEU A 213 -0.69 -4.52 6.15
N HIS A 214 -1.56 -3.52 6.22
CA HIS A 214 -2.69 -3.49 7.13
C HIS A 214 -3.97 -4.10 6.53
N GLY A 215 -4.05 -4.22 5.20
CA GLY A 215 -5.32 -4.46 4.51
C GLY A 215 -6.19 -3.20 4.58
N LEU A 216 -7.46 -3.38 4.91
CA LEU A 216 -8.41 -2.27 5.11
C LEU A 216 -8.38 -1.76 6.55
N ARG A 217 -8.17 -0.47 6.76
CA ARG A 217 -8.37 0.18 8.07
C ARG A 217 -9.53 1.16 7.99
N LEU A 218 -10.34 1.21 9.04
CA LEU A 218 -11.37 2.23 9.20
C LEU A 218 -10.75 3.55 9.65
N ALA A 219 -11.03 4.64 8.94
CA ALA A 219 -10.71 5.97 9.42
C ALA A 219 -11.68 6.34 10.54
N THR A 220 -11.18 6.45 11.76
CA THR A 220 -12.00 6.70 12.96
C THR A 220 -12.07 8.18 13.32
N ALA A 221 -11.11 8.98 12.84
CA ALA A 221 -11.07 10.42 13.05
C ALA A 221 -10.27 11.10 11.94
N TRP A 222 -10.50 12.40 11.77
CA TRP A 222 -9.72 13.28 10.89
C TRP A 222 -9.33 14.54 11.68
N ILE A 223 -8.04 14.75 11.89
CA ILE A 223 -7.53 15.93 12.61
C ILE A 223 -7.85 17.20 11.81
N ASP A 224 -8.56 18.13 12.45
CA ASP A 224 -9.08 19.37 11.84
C ASP A 224 -9.88 19.12 10.54
N GLY A 225 -10.54 17.97 10.47
CA GLY A 225 -11.27 17.50 9.27
C GLY A 225 -12.74 17.19 9.53
N PRO A 226 -13.40 16.51 8.58
CA PRO A 226 -14.79 16.13 8.72
C PRO A 226 -15.01 15.12 9.85
N GLU A 227 -16.19 15.16 10.46
CA GLU A 227 -16.68 14.06 11.29
C GLU A 227 -17.06 12.87 10.41
N LEU A 228 -16.43 11.72 10.64
CA LEU A 228 -16.63 10.50 9.85
C LEU A 228 -17.70 9.61 10.49
N ALA A 229 -18.33 8.77 9.66
CA ALA A 229 -19.24 7.73 10.14
C ALA A 229 -18.60 6.33 10.03
N ALA A 230 -19.23 5.35 10.66
CA ALA A 230 -18.88 3.95 10.47
C ALA A 230 -20.15 3.09 10.49
N THR A 231 -20.27 2.17 9.53
CA THR A 231 -21.33 1.18 9.51
C THR A 231 -20.87 -0.05 10.30
N PRO A 232 -21.58 -0.44 11.37
CA PRO A 232 -21.20 -1.59 12.18
C PRO A 232 -21.00 -2.86 11.34
N GLY A 233 -19.87 -3.54 11.53
CA GLY A 233 -19.56 -4.83 10.91
C GLY A 233 -19.16 -4.78 9.42
N ARG A 234 -19.28 -3.64 8.73
CA ARG A 234 -18.94 -3.53 7.30
C ARG A 234 -17.45 -3.82 7.06
N LEU A 235 -16.55 -3.13 7.76
CA LEU A 235 -15.10 -3.37 7.68
C LEU A 235 -14.76 -4.84 7.92
N ASP A 236 -15.33 -5.46 8.95
CA ASP A 236 -15.01 -6.83 9.34
C ASP A 236 -15.39 -7.84 8.26
N SER A 237 -16.58 -7.66 7.67
CA SER A 237 -17.04 -8.48 6.56
C SER A 237 -16.10 -8.41 5.36
N TRP A 238 -15.67 -7.20 5.01
CA TRP A 238 -14.75 -6.97 3.90
C TRP A 238 -13.35 -7.50 4.15
N ARG A 239 -12.80 -7.32 5.35
CA ARG A 239 -11.49 -7.89 5.72
C ARG A 239 -11.51 -9.42 5.66
N ARG A 240 -12.55 -10.08 6.17
CA ARG A 240 -12.69 -11.56 6.05
C ARG A 240 -12.68 -12.02 4.61
N ARG A 241 -13.37 -11.32 3.71
CA ARG A 241 -13.38 -11.64 2.28
C ARG A 241 -12.00 -11.46 1.65
N LEU A 242 -11.29 -10.38 1.95
CA LEU A 242 -9.92 -10.17 1.47
C LEU A 242 -8.95 -11.24 1.98
N ASP A 243 -9.03 -11.61 3.26
CA ASP A 243 -8.17 -12.65 3.82
C ASP A 243 -8.43 -14.02 3.18
N ALA A 244 -9.68 -14.32 2.81
CA ALA A 244 -10.03 -15.53 2.06
C ALA A 244 -9.45 -15.59 0.63
N LEU A 245 -9.07 -14.45 0.05
CA LEU A 245 -8.44 -14.38 -1.27
C LEU A 245 -6.92 -14.64 -1.25
N ARG A 246 -6.30 -14.73 -0.05
CA ARG A 246 -4.86 -15.00 0.06
C ARG A 246 -4.52 -16.39 -0.47
N ARG A 247 -3.48 -16.45 -1.30
CA ARG A 247 -2.95 -17.70 -1.86
C ARG A 247 -1.62 -18.06 -1.19
N PRO A 248 -1.28 -19.35 -1.06
CA PRO A 248 0.08 -19.76 -0.72
C PRO A 248 1.08 -19.12 -1.69
N LEU A 249 2.28 -18.80 -1.20
CA LEU A 249 3.40 -18.50 -2.07
C LEU A 249 3.67 -19.70 -2.99
N PRO A 250 4.02 -19.47 -4.27
CA PRO A 250 4.34 -20.53 -5.21
C PRO A 250 5.59 -21.32 -4.80
#